data_AF-A0A094DPW6-F1
#
_entry.id   AF-A0A094DPW6-F1
#
_cell.length_a   1.000
_cell.length_b   1.000
_cell.length_c   1.000
_cell.angle_alpha   90.00
_cell.angle_beta   90.00
_cell.angle_gamma   90.00
#
_symmetry.space_group_name_H-M   'P 1'
#
loop_
_entity.id
_entity.type
_entity.pdbx_description
1 polymer ?
#
loop_
_entity_poly.entity_id
_entity_poly.type
_entity_poly.pdbx_seq_one_letter_code
_entity_poly.pdbx_strand_id
1 'polypeptide(L)'
;LTALSTSASAADAAQLDAILGAHPRLGAKKVDSAQSAAEQAQLGGGEEEARQLAALNEEYEAKFPGLRYVVFVNGRGRGEIMKNMRERIDRGDGGLEREEGIKAMCDIASDRAEKLLNQ
;
A
#
# COMPACT_ATOMS: atom_id res chain seq x y z
N LEU A 1 2.74 12.36 -9.11
CA LEU A 1 3.02 10.91 -8.96
C LEU A 1 3.21 10.24 -10.32
N THR A 2 2.28 10.40 -11.26
CA THR A 2 2.38 9.82 -12.62
C THR A 2 3.59 10.27 -13.44
N ALA A 3 4.09 11.50 -13.23
CA ALA A 3 5.31 11.98 -13.88
C ALA A 3 6.60 11.37 -13.28
N LEU A 4 6.57 11.01 -11.99
CA LEU A 4 7.69 10.36 -11.29
C LEU A 4 7.76 8.86 -11.61
N SER A 5 6.60 8.23 -11.88
CA SER A 5 6.51 6.81 -12.22
C SER A 5 7.08 6.46 -13.58
N THR A 6 7.05 7.39 -14.54
CA THR A 6 7.56 7.18 -15.90
C THR A 6 8.97 7.74 -16.11
N SER A 7 9.58 8.32 -15.08
CA SER A 7 10.90 8.93 -15.18
C SER A 7 12.00 7.89 -15.06
N ALA A 8 12.94 7.88 -16.00
CA ALA A 8 14.14 7.03 -15.96
C ALA A 8 15.25 7.60 -15.03
N SER A 9 15.00 8.72 -14.36
CA SER A 9 15.94 9.37 -13.45
C SER A 9 16.04 8.62 -12.13
N ALA A 10 17.28 8.30 -11.72
CA ALA A 10 17.55 7.70 -10.40
C ALA A 10 17.10 8.59 -9.23
N ALA A 11 17.10 9.92 -9.40
CA ALA A 11 16.64 10.85 -8.37
C ALA A 11 15.11 10.80 -8.21
N ASP A 12 14.38 10.64 -9.32
CA ASP A 12 12.92 10.53 -9.31
C ASP A 12 12.48 9.18 -8.71
N ALA A 13 13.21 8.11 -9.02
CA ALA A 13 13.02 6.81 -8.40
C ALA A 13 13.25 6.85 -6.88
N ALA A 14 14.32 7.53 -6.42
CA ALA A 14 14.58 7.68 -4.98
C ALA A 14 13.50 8.53 -4.27
N GLN A 15 13.02 9.60 -4.92
CA GLN A 15 11.93 10.40 -4.37
C GLN A 15 10.63 9.60 -4.28
N LEU A 16 10.36 8.76 -5.28
CA LEU A 16 9.20 7.89 -5.27
C LEU A 16 9.28 6.83 -4.16
N ASP A 17 10.44 6.21 -3.98
CA ASP A 17 10.67 5.25 -2.90
C ASP A 17 10.45 5.90 -1.53
N ALA A 18 10.89 7.16 -1.35
CA ALA A 18 10.64 7.91 -0.12
C ALA A 18 9.13 8.16 0.12
N ILE A 19 8.37 8.47 -0.93
CA ILE A 19 6.92 8.68 -0.85
C ILE A 19 6.20 7.38 -0.48
N LEU A 20 6.52 6.28 -1.16
CA LEU A 20 5.96 4.95 -0.87
C LEU A 20 6.37 4.49 0.54
N GLY A 21 7.62 4.73 0.94
CA GLY A 21 8.19 4.42 2.24
C GLY A 21 7.50 5.15 3.42
N ALA A 22 6.99 6.35 3.17
CA ALA A 22 6.28 7.17 4.15
C ALA A 22 4.81 6.76 4.35
N HIS A 23 4.28 5.85 3.53
CA HIS A 23 2.90 5.41 3.64
C HIS A 23 2.69 4.61 4.95
N PRO A 24 1.57 4.80 5.67
CA PRO A 24 1.29 4.01 6.86
C PRO A 24 1.19 2.52 6.52
N ARG A 25 1.72 1.68 7.42
CA ARG A 25 1.61 0.21 7.31
C ARG A 25 0.14 -0.21 7.29
N LEU A 26 -0.16 -1.19 6.44
CA LEU A 26 -1.47 -1.81 6.38
C LEU A 26 -1.77 -2.58 7.67
N GLY A 27 -2.90 -2.29 8.31
CA GLY A 27 -3.32 -2.91 9.57
C GLY A 27 -2.78 -2.25 10.84
N ALA A 28 -2.11 -1.09 10.74
CA ALA A 28 -1.67 -0.34 11.91
C ALA A 28 -2.86 0.24 12.69
N LYS A 29 -2.98 -0.09 13.99
CA LYS A 29 -4.07 0.37 14.88
C LYS A 29 -4.11 1.89 15.10
N LYS A 30 -3.04 2.61 14.75
CA LYS A 30 -2.94 4.07 14.81
C LYS A 30 -2.61 4.58 13.43
N VAL A 31 -3.64 4.78 12.62
CA VAL A 31 -3.52 5.56 11.38
C VAL A 31 -3.77 7.02 11.75
N ASP A 32 -2.79 7.89 11.49
CA ASP A 32 -2.78 9.31 11.91
C ASP A 32 -3.90 10.17 11.28
N SER A 33 -4.72 9.61 10.37
CA SER A 33 -5.83 10.33 9.75
C SER A 33 -7.14 9.54 9.79
N ALA A 34 -8.25 10.26 9.96
CA ALA A 34 -9.60 9.70 9.91
C ALA A 34 -9.91 9.01 8.56
N GLN A 35 -9.33 9.50 7.47
CA GLN A 35 -9.50 8.90 6.13
C GLN A 35 -8.80 7.55 6.02
N SER A 36 -7.56 7.43 6.49
CA SER A 36 -6.84 6.15 6.50
C SER A 36 -7.50 5.12 7.42
N ALA A 37 -8.12 5.57 8.52
CA ALA A 37 -8.93 4.70 9.39
C ALA A 37 -10.19 4.19 8.69
N ALA A 38 -10.90 5.05 7.95
CA ALA A 38 -12.09 4.67 7.20
C ALA A 38 -11.77 3.69 6.05
N GLU A 39 -10.68 3.91 5.33
CA GLU A 39 -10.21 3.01 4.26
C GLU A 39 -9.91 1.60 4.78
N GLN A 40 -9.34 1.50 5.99
CA GLN A 40 -8.98 0.22 6.59
C GLN A 40 -10.09 -0.38 7.47
N ALA A 41 -11.22 0.30 7.66
CA ALA A 41 -12.30 -0.14 8.54
C ALA A 41 -12.91 -1.49 8.10
N GLN A 42 -12.88 -1.78 6.80
CA GLN A 42 -13.37 -3.03 6.22
C GLN A 42 -12.33 -4.16 6.23
N LEU A 43 -11.07 -3.90 6.59
CA LEU A 43 -10.02 -4.91 6.79
C LEU A 43 -10.19 -5.69 8.11
N GLY A 44 -11.41 -5.75 8.65
CA GLY A 44 -11.76 -6.52 9.83
C GLY A 44 -11.22 -7.94 9.73
N GLY A 45 -10.64 -8.42 10.82
CA GLY A 45 -10.01 -9.74 10.90
C GLY A 45 -9.69 -10.09 12.34
N GLY A 46 -9.59 -11.39 12.62
CA GLY A 46 -9.25 -11.90 13.95
C GLY A 46 -7.82 -11.56 14.38
N GLU A 47 -7.48 -11.81 15.65
CA GLU A 47 -6.10 -11.60 16.14
C GLU A 47 -5.06 -12.38 15.33
N GLU A 48 -5.42 -13.56 14.83
CA GLU A 48 -4.53 -14.40 14.03
C GLU A 48 -4.19 -13.75 12.68
N GLU A 49 -5.18 -13.25 11.95
CA GLU A 49 -4.95 -12.54 10.68
C GLU A 49 -4.23 -11.20 10.90
N ALA A 50 -4.33 -10.62 12.10
CA ALA A 50 -3.53 -9.47 12.47
C ALA A 50 -2.05 -9.80 12.61
N ARG A 51 -1.72 -10.92 13.26
CA ARG A 51 -0.35 -11.42 13.40
C ARG A 51 0.25 -11.81 12.05
N GLN A 52 -0.52 -12.52 11.22
CA GLN A 52 -0.08 -12.92 9.89
C GLN A 52 0.17 -11.71 8.98
N LEU A 53 -0.68 -10.69 9.02
CA LEU A 53 -0.44 -9.46 8.26
C LEU A 53 0.80 -8.71 8.77
N ALA A 54 1.06 -8.69 10.08
CA ALA A 54 2.27 -8.09 10.62
C ALA A 54 3.53 -8.81 10.11
N ALA A 55 3.55 -10.14 10.15
CA ALA A 55 4.65 -10.95 9.62
C ALA A 55 4.86 -10.73 8.12
N LEU A 56 3.77 -10.63 7.33
CA LEU A 56 3.85 -10.34 5.91
C LEU A 56 4.40 -8.94 5.61
N ASN A 57 4.05 -7.92 6.41
CA ASN A 57 4.64 -6.58 6.27
C ASN A 57 6.15 -6.61 6.53
N GLU A 58 6.60 -7.34 7.56
CA GLU A 58 8.03 -7.48 7.86
C GLU A 58 8.79 -8.19 6.73
N GLU A 59 8.22 -9.28 6.21
CA GLU A 59 8.79 -10.02 5.08
C GLU A 59 8.85 -9.16 3.81
N TYR A 60 7.79 -8.41 3.54
CA TYR A 60 7.74 -7.47 2.41
C TYR A 60 8.83 -6.40 2.53
N GLU A 61 9.00 -5.79 3.70
CA GLU A 61 10.00 -4.73 3.92
C GLU A 61 11.44 -5.27 3.87
N ALA A 62 11.65 -6.51 4.28
CA ALA A 62 12.93 -7.20 4.11
C ALA A 62 13.24 -7.48 2.63
N LYS A 63 12.21 -7.81 1.83
CA LYS A 63 12.34 -8.07 0.39
C LYS A 63 12.55 -6.79 -0.41
N PHE A 64 11.88 -5.71 -0.03
CA PHE A 64 11.90 -4.41 -0.70
C PHE A 64 12.32 -3.29 0.26
N PRO A 65 13.63 -3.16 0.57
CA PRO A 65 14.12 -2.17 1.52
C PRO A 65 13.72 -0.74 1.13
N GLY A 66 13.11 -0.02 2.06
CA GLY A 66 12.67 1.36 1.87
C GLY A 66 11.25 1.51 1.30
N LEU A 67 10.61 0.42 0.86
CA LEU A 67 9.21 0.44 0.42
C LEU A 67 8.25 0.00 1.53
N ARG A 68 7.01 0.48 1.43
CA ARG A 68 5.87 -0.05 2.18
C ARG A 68 4.90 -0.67 1.20
N TYR A 69 4.22 -1.72 1.64
CA TYR A 69 3.16 -2.31 0.85
C TYR A 69 1.96 -1.35 0.78
N VAL A 70 1.71 -0.84 -0.42
CA VAL A 70 0.56 0.02 -0.72
C VAL A 70 -0.37 -0.74 -1.66
N VAL A 71 -1.65 -0.79 -1.30
CA VAL A 71 -2.71 -1.42 -2.10
C VAL A 71 -4.02 -0.69 -1.86
N PHE A 72 -4.83 -0.56 -2.90
CA PHE A 72 -6.19 -0.06 -2.78
C PHE A 72 -7.11 -1.18 -2.29
N VAL A 73 -7.78 -0.95 -1.16
CA VAL A 73 -8.52 -1.98 -0.40
C VAL A 73 -10.03 -2.02 -0.70
N ASN A 74 -10.52 -1.24 -1.67
CA ASN A 74 -11.93 -1.06 -2.08
C ASN A 74 -12.86 -2.30 -1.94
N GLY A 75 -13.38 -2.56 -0.74
CA GLY A 75 -14.23 -3.73 -0.44
C GLY A 75 -13.50 -5.08 -0.42
N ARG A 76 -12.17 -5.12 -0.60
CA ARG A 76 -11.34 -6.32 -0.58
C ARG A 76 -11.15 -6.81 0.85
N GLY A 77 -11.43 -8.09 1.07
CA GLY A 77 -11.25 -8.73 2.38
C GLY A 77 -9.78 -8.91 2.75
N ARG A 78 -9.49 -9.03 4.06
CA ARG A 78 -8.13 -9.14 4.60
C ARG A 78 -7.34 -10.32 4.01
N GLY A 79 -7.96 -11.49 3.86
CA GLY A 79 -7.33 -12.67 3.27
C GLY A 79 -6.92 -12.48 1.80
N GLU A 80 -7.73 -11.74 1.04
CA GLU A 80 -7.42 -11.42 -0.37
C GLU A 80 -6.20 -10.48 -0.46
N ILE A 81 -6.15 -9.48 0.42
CA ILE A 81 -5.02 -8.55 0.50
C ILE A 81 -3.73 -9.27 0.91
N MET A 82 -3.80 -10.18 1.88
CA MET A 82 -2.65 -10.96 2.32
C MET A 82 -2.13 -11.89 1.22
N LYS A 83 -3.03 -12.52 0.46
CA LYS A 83 -2.66 -13.34 -0.70
C LYS A 83 -1.95 -12.48 -1.76
N ASN A 84 -2.49 -11.31 -2.07
CA ASN A 84 -1.87 -10.39 -3.02
C ASN A 84 -0.49 -9.90 -2.56
N MET A 85 -0.33 -9.62 -1.26
CA MET A 85 0.96 -9.26 -0.68
C MET A 85 1.98 -10.40 -0.85
N ARG A 86 1.58 -11.64 -0.56
CA ARG A 86 2.42 -12.84 -0.76
C ARG A 86 2.85 -12.99 -2.22
N GLU A 87 1.91 -12.90 -3.17
CA GLU A 87 2.19 -13.00 -4.61
C GLU A 87 3.22 -11.94 -5.07
N ARG A 88 3.13 -10.71 -4.53
CA ARG A 88 4.06 -9.62 -4.85
C ARG A 88 5.46 -9.84 -4.24
N ILE A 89 5.53 -10.34 -3.01
CA ILE A 89 6.80 -10.76 -2.36
C ILE A 89 7.47 -11.86 -3.19
N ASP A 90 6.72 -12.89 -3.58
CA ASP A 90 7.23 -14.04 -4.33
C ASP A 90 7.71 -13.63 -5.73
N ARG A 91 6.99 -12.69 -6.38
CA ARG A 91 7.42 -12.08 -7.65
C ARG A 91 8.78 -11.38 -7.52
N GLY A 92 9.02 -10.69 -6.39
CA GLY A 92 10.32 -10.12 -6.05
C GLY A 92 10.83 -9.02 -6.98
N ASP A 93 9.97 -8.46 -7.84
CA ASP A 93 10.31 -7.41 -8.79
C ASP A 93 10.02 -6.02 -8.20
N GLY A 94 11.08 -5.33 -7.80
CA GLY A 94 10.98 -3.99 -7.21
C GLY A 94 10.57 -2.89 -8.21
N GLY A 95 10.74 -3.11 -9.52
CA GLY A 95 10.26 -2.16 -10.54
C GLY A 95 8.74 -2.21 -10.64
N LEU A 96 8.18 -3.40 -10.81
CA LEU A 96 6.74 -3.63 -10.80
C LEU A 96 6.11 -3.22 -9.46
N GLU A 97 6.82 -3.42 -8.36
CA GLU A 97 6.32 -3.03 -7.04
C GLU A 97 6.10 -1.52 -6.90
N ARG A 98 7.00 -0.71 -7.46
CA ARG A 98 6.86 0.74 -7.51
C ARG A 98 5.67 1.14 -8.38
N GLU A 99 5.56 0.57 -9.58
CA GLU A 99 4.46 0.85 -10.50
C GLU A 99 3.09 0.55 -9.86
N GLU A 100 2.95 -0.62 -9.24
CA GLU A 100 1.72 -1.01 -8.55
C GLU A 100 1.44 -0.14 -7.31
N GLY A 101 2.47 0.21 -6.54
CA GLY A 101 2.34 1.12 -5.40
C GLY A 101 1.83 2.51 -5.82
N ILE A 102 2.36 3.07 -6.91
CA ILE A 102 1.89 4.34 -7.46
C ILE A 102 0.45 4.25 -7.94
N LYS A 103 0.13 3.18 -8.67
CA LYS A 103 -1.22 2.97 -9.17
C LYS A 103 -2.21 2.91 -8.01
N ALA A 104 -1.88 2.16 -6.95
CA ALA A 104 -2.67 2.11 -5.73
C ALA A 104 -2.83 3.48 -5.07
N MET A 105 -1.77 4.30 -5.00
CA MET A 105 -1.88 5.68 -4.47
C MET A 105 -2.82 6.55 -5.31
N CYS A 106 -2.74 6.45 -6.64
CA CYS A 106 -3.64 7.18 -7.54
C CYS A 106 -5.09 6.72 -7.38
N ASP A 107 -5.34 5.42 -7.26
CA ASP A 107 -6.67 4.87 -7.06
C ASP A 107 -7.27 5.33 -5.72
N ILE A 108 -6.46 5.32 -4.64
CA ILE A 108 -6.85 5.86 -3.32
C ILE A 108 -7.18 7.36 -3.43
N ALA A 109 -6.37 8.15 -4.14
CA ALA A 109 -6.60 9.58 -4.30
C ALA A 109 -7.89 9.87 -5.11
N SER A 110 -8.15 9.11 -6.17
CA SER A 110 -9.38 9.22 -6.97
C SER A 110 -10.61 8.88 -6.13
N ASP A 111 -10.60 7.79 -5.37
CA ASP A 111 -11.70 7.39 -4.48
C ASP A 111 -11.99 8.45 -3.41
N ARG A 112 -10.94 9.06 -2.84
CA ARG A 112 -11.11 10.19 -1.90
C ARG A 112 -11.75 11.39 -2.58
N ALA A 113 -11.36 11.72 -3.81
CA ALA A 113 -11.92 12.85 -4.55
C ALA A 113 -13.39 12.61 -4.89
N GLU A 114 -13.76 11.42 -5.35
CA GLU A 114 -15.16 11.06 -5.64
C GLU A 114 -16.05 11.17 -4.39
N LYS A 115 -15.57 10.70 -3.23
CA LYS A 115 -16.29 10.81 -1.94
C LYS A 115 -16.46 12.24 -1.43
N LEU A 116 -15.60 13.17 -1.86
CA LEU A 116 -15.74 14.59 -1.55
C LEU A 116 -16.70 15.30 -2.51
N LEU A 117 -16.76 14.86 -3.77
CA LEU A 117 -17.65 15.42 -4.79
C LEU A 117 -19.09 14.93 -4.65
N ASN A 118 -19.28 13.72 -4.12
CA ASN A 118 -20.59 13.10 -3.89
C ASN A 118 -21.10 13.33 -2.44
N GLN A 119 -20.57 14.32 -1.74
CA GLN A 119 -20.98 14.70 -0.37
C GLN A 119 -22.11 15.74 -0.36
#